data_AF-A0A6V7Y763-F1
#
_entry.id   AF-A0A6V7Y763-F1
#
_cell.length_a   1.000
_cell.length_b   1.000
_cell.length_c   1.000
_cell.angle_alpha   90.00
_cell.angle_beta   90.00
_cell.angle_gamma   90.00
#
_symmetry.space_group_name_H-M   'P 1'
#
loop_
_entity.id
_entity.type
_entity.pdbx_description
1 polymer ?
#
loop_
_entity_poly.entity_id
_entity_poly.type
_entity_poly.pdbx_seq_one_letter_code
_entity_poly.pdbx_strand_id
1 'polypeptide(L)'
;MMPEKRAQFDKWFDQHKNEPFNLNEQLAAYCINDVEILMAALIAFRTEFLESLQWLDVLREAMTIASACMKHFRMNHLKANHLGIVPEKGYDNVDNQSKIALKFLKWYGEKNNVTIRTAHSKNGEKKIGNYKLDGWVEEKKLAIEVNGCCWHGCIKCYPGRRS
;
A
#
# COMPACT_ATOMS: atom_id res chain seq x y z
N MET A 1 -25.53 7.00 28.89
CA MET A 1 -25.87 5.67 29.44
C MET A 1 -27.37 5.65 29.67
N MET A 2 -28.07 4.57 29.31
CA MET A 2 -29.52 4.47 29.58
C MET A 2 -29.77 4.61 31.10
N PRO A 3 -30.84 5.32 31.53
CA PRO A 3 -31.11 5.58 32.95
C PRO A 3 -31.14 4.30 33.80
N GLU A 4 -31.69 3.23 33.24
CA GLU A 4 -31.82 1.91 33.87
C GLU A 4 -30.45 1.25 34.16
N LYS A 5 -29.54 1.29 33.18
CA LYS A 5 -28.18 0.76 33.34
C LYS A 5 -27.39 1.56 34.38
N ARG A 6 -27.69 2.86 34.51
CA ARG A 6 -27.07 3.71 35.54
C ARG A 6 -27.54 3.35 36.93
N ALA A 7 -28.85 3.19 37.14
CA ALA A 7 -29.37 2.75 38.43
C ALA A 7 -28.82 1.37 38.86
N GLN A 8 -28.65 0.44 37.91
CA GLN A 8 -28.02 -0.87 38.18
C GLN A 8 -26.55 -0.73 38.60
N PHE A 9 -25.78 0.10 37.88
CA PHE A 9 -24.39 0.36 38.23
C PHE A 9 -24.27 1.03 39.60
N ASP A 10 -25.06 2.07 39.88
CA ASP A 10 -25.00 2.82 41.14
C ASP A 10 -25.31 1.90 42.33
N LYS A 11 -26.32 1.00 42.19
CA LYS A 11 -26.64 -0.01 43.20
C LYS A 11 -25.48 -0.99 43.45
N TRP A 12 -24.82 -1.45 42.38
CA TRP A 12 -23.65 -2.33 42.51
C TRP A 12 -22.47 -1.59 43.14
N PHE A 13 -22.20 -0.34 42.72
CA PHE A 13 -21.11 0.48 43.24
C PHE A 13 -21.29 0.74 44.74
N ASP A 14 -22.49 1.12 45.18
CA ASP A 14 -22.75 1.36 46.60
C ASP A 14 -22.52 0.13 47.48
N GLN A 15 -22.71 -1.08 46.93
CA GLN A 15 -22.46 -2.34 47.62
C GLN A 15 -20.96 -2.67 47.72
N HIS A 16 -20.16 -2.36 46.71
CA HIS A 16 -18.77 -2.82 46.59
C HIS A 16 -17.73 -1.71 46.76
N LYS A 17 -18.13 -0.44 46.94
CA LYS A 17 -17.22 0.74 47.01
C LYS A 17 -16.15 0.68 48.11
N ASN A 18 -16.38 -0.11 49.15
CA ASN A 18 -15.46 -0.26 50.28
C ASN A 18 -14.59 -1.52 50.19
N GLU A 19 -14.78 -2.33 49.14
CA GLU A 19 -13.98 -3.53 48.93
C GLU A 19 -12.59 -3.16 48.40
N PRO A 20 -11.52 -3.81 48.89
CA PRO A 20 -10.17 -3.54 48.41
C PRO A 20 -10.03 -3.97 46.94
N PHE A 21 -9.74 -3.01 46.08
CA PHE A 21 -9.52 -3.26 44.65
C PHE A 21 -8.02 -3.32 44.34
N ASN A 22 -7.51 -4.51 44.02
CA ASN A 22 -6.14 -4.67 43.53
C ASN A 22 -6.12 -4.52 42.00
N LEU A 23 -5.75 -3.34 41.51
CA LEU A 23 -5.71 -3.03 40.09
C LEU A 23 -4.85 -4.01 39.28
N ASN A 24 -3.71 -4.45 39.82
CA ASN A 24 -2.79 -5.32 39.07
C ASN A 24 -3.39 -6.70 38.82
N GLU A 25 -4.03 -7.28 39.83
CA GLU A 25 -4.71 -8.59 39.70
C GLU A 25 -5.88 -8.51 38.72
N GLN A 26 -6.68 -7.44 38.79
CA GLN A 26 -7.85 -7.26 37.93
C GLN A 26 -7.45 -7.02 36.47
N LEU A 27 -6.38 -6.25 36.21
CA LEU A 27 -5.82 -6.10 34.87
C LEU A 27 -5.27 -7.42 34.33
N ALA A 28 -4.58 -8.21 35.15
CA ALA A 28 -4.07 -9.51 34.73
C ALA A 28 -5.21 -10.48 34.38
N ALA A 29 -6.23 -10.57 35.23
CA ALA A 29 -7.40 -11.40 34.98
C ALA A 29 -8.15 -10.99 33.71
N TYR A 30 -8.34 -9.67 33.51
CA TYR A 30 -8.93 -9.13 32.30
C TYR A 30 -8.15 -9.52 31.04
N CYS A 31 -6.82 -9.32 31.04
CA CYS A 31 -5.98 -9.66 29.89
C CYS A 31 -6.00 -11.16 29.56
N ILE A 32 -6.02 -12.03 30.57
CA ILE A 32 -6.12 -13.49 30.37
C ILE A 32 -7.45 -13.83 29.69
N ASN A 33 -8.55 -13.30 30.22
CA ASN A 33 -9.88 -13.52 29.66
C ASN A 33 -9.99 -13.00 28.21
N ASP A 34 -9.42 -11.84 27.90
CA ASP A 34 -9.38 -11.32 26.53
C ASP A 34 -8.65 -12.26 25.56
N VAL A 35 -7.49 -12.80 25.97
CA VAL A 35 -6.74 -13.76 25.14
C VAL A 35 -7.51 -15.07 24.96
N GLU A 36 -8.19 -15.55 26.00
CA GLU A 36 -9.03 -16.76 25.92
C GLU A 36 -10.19 -16.56 24.94
N ILE A 37 -10.88 -15.42 25.00
CA ILE A 37 -11.96 -15.07 24.06
C ILE A 37 -11.43 -15.00 22.63
N LEU A 38 -10.29 -14.34 22.41
CA LEU A 38 -9.68 -14.22 21.09
C LEU A 38 -9.26 -15.60 20.54
N MET A 39 -8.72 -16.48 21.39
CA MET A 39 -8.36 -17.84 21.01
C MET A 39 -9.61 -18.66 20.65
N ALA A 40 -10.66 -18.61 21.47
CA ALA A 40 -11.91 -19.32 21.19
C ALA A 40 -12.55 -18.85 19.88
N ALA A 41 -12.57 -17.54 19.63
CA ALA A 41 -13.04 -16.97 18.37
C ALA A 41 -12.21 -17.44 17.17
N LEU A 42 -10.89 -17.49 17.30
CA LEU A 42 -10.00 -17.95 16.21
C LEU A 42 -10.19 -19.45 15.91
N ILE A 43 -10.40 -20.27 16.94
CA ILE A 43 -10.70 -21.70 16.79
C ILE A 43 -12.03 -21.87 16.04
N ALA A 44 -13.09 -21.21 16.50
CA ALA A 44 -14.41 -21.27 15.85
C ALA A 44 -14.32 -20.81 14.38
N PHE A 45 -13.65 -19.69 14.13
CA PHE A 45 -13.43 -19.17 12.78
C PHE A 45 -12.69 -20.17 11.88
N ARG A 46 -11.62 -20.80 12.36
CA ARG A 46 -10.88 -21.80 11.59
C ARG A 46 -11.73 -23.04 11.30
N THR A 47 -12.48 -23.53 12.28
CA THR A 47 -13.36 -24.69 12.13
C THR A 47 -14.40 -24.47 11.05
N GLU A 48 -15.12 -23.34 11.10
CA GLU A 48 -16.13 -22.97 10.09
C GLU A 48 -15.56 -22.94 8.67
N PHE A 49 -14.35 -22.39 8.50
CA PHE A 49 -13.69 -22.36 7.20
C PHE A 49 -13.23 -23.74 6.73
N LEU A 50 -12.72 -24.59 7.61
CA LEU A 50 -12.33 -25.95 7.25
C LEU A 50 -13.55 -26.81 6.89
N GLU A 51 -14.66 -26.65 7.60
CA GLU A 51 -15.92 -27.34 7.30
C GLU A 51 -16.50 -26.88 5.96
N SER A 52 -16.51 -25.57 5.71
CA SER A 52 -17.04 -24.99 4.48
C SER A 52 -16.15 -25.24 3.26
N LEU A 53 -14.82 -25.14 3.42
CA LEU A 53 -13.87 -25.04 2.31
C LEU A 53 -12.85 -26.16 2.23
N GLN A 54 -12.90 -27.19 3.09
CA GLN A 54 -12.15 -28.48 3.15
C GLN A 54 -10.64 -28.48 2.81
N TRP A 55 -10.24 -27.88 1.71
CA TRP A 55 -8.88 -27.72 1.23
C TRP A 55 -8.18 -26.43 1.72
N LEU A 56 -8.91 -25.46 2.28
CA LEU A 56 -8.34 -24.16 2.68
C LEU A 56 -8.22 -24.02 4.20
N ASP A 57 -7.00 -24.07 4.73
CA ASP A 57 -6.72 -23.68 6.12
C ASP A 57 -6.34 -22.21 6.21
N VAL A 58 -7.26 -21.36 6.69
CA VAL A 58 -7.07 -19.91 6.74
C VAL A 58 -5.82 -19.53 7.52
N LEU A 59 -5.51 -20.20 8.64
CA LEU A 59 -4.36 -19.82 9.46
C LEU A 59 -3.01 -20.10 8.78
N ARG A 60 -2.97 -21.04 7.84
CA ARG A 60 -1.75 -21.39 7.09
C ARG A 60 -1.65 -20.63 5.77
N GLU A 61 -2.78 -20.40 5.12
CA GLU A 61 -2.82 -19.99 3.72
C GLU A 61 -3.25 -18.52 3.53
N ALA A 62 -3.81 -17.89 4.55
CA ALA A 62 -4.30 -16.52 4.48
C ALA A 62 -4.30 -15.83 5.86
N MET A 63 -3.36 -14.91 6.09
CA MET A 63 -3.30 -14.16 7.35
C MET A 63 -4.53 -13.27 7.63
N THR A 64 -5.36 -12.99 6.62
CA THR A 64 -6.54 -12.12 6.74
C THR A 64 -7.76 -12.75 6.09
N ILE A 65 -8.95 -12.40 6.59
CA ILE A 65 -10.24 -12.85 6.04
C ILE A 65 -10.34 -12.47 4.56
N ALA A 66 -9.96 -11.25 4.19
CA ALA A 66 -9.98 -10.79 2.80
C ALA A 66 -9.08 -11.64 1.89
N SER A 67 -7.89 -12.01 2.37
CA SER A 67 -6.98 -12.91 1.64
C SER A 67 -7.60 -14.30 1.45
N ALA A 68 -8.26 -14.84 2.48
CA ALA A 68 -8.95 -16.14 2.42
C ALA A 68 -10.09 -16.11 1.40
N CYS A 69 -10.96 -15.09 1.46
CA CYS A 69 -12.06 -14.91 0.52
C CYS A 69 -11.55 -14.73 -0.92
N MET A 70 -10.49 -13.93 -1.12
CA MET A 70 -9.90 -13.73 -2.45
C MET A 70 -9.28 -15.01 -3.00
N LYS A 71 -8.65 -15.83 -2.15
CA LYS A 71 -8.13 -17.14 -2.55
C LYS A 71 -9.26 -18.09 -2.92
N HIS A 72 -10.30 -18.16 -2.10
CA HIS A 72 -11.50 -18.96 -2.39
C HIS A 72 -12.16 -18.54 -3.72
N PHE A 73 -12.32 -17.24 -3.95
CA PHE A 73 -12.87 -16.70 -5.19
C PHE A 73 -12.03 -17.09 -6.42
N ARG A 74 -10.71 -16.89 -6.35
CA ARG A 74 -9.79 -17.24 -7.45
C ARG A 74 -9.78 -18.73 -7.79
N MET A 75 -9.96 -19.59 -6.80
CA MET A 75 -9.88 -21.04 -7.00
C MET A 75 -11.21 -21.68 -7.43
N ASN A 76 -12.35 -21.14 -6.99
CA ASN A 76 -13.65 -21.78 -7.24
C ASN A 76 -14.57 -21.01 -8.19
N HIS A 77 -14.43 -19.68 -8.28
CA HIS A 77 -15.41 -18.83 -8.96
C HIS A 77 -14.83 -18.05 -10.15
N LEU A 78 -13.50 -17.83 -10.16
CA LEU A 78 -12.85 -17.07 -11.22
C LEU A 78 -12.72 -17.91 -12.50
N LYS A 79 -13.39 -17.46 -13.55
CA LYS A 79 -13.31 -18.08 -14.89
C LYS A 79 -11.94 -17.83 -15.52
N ALA A 80 -11.50 -18.77 -16.36
CA ALA A 80 -10.29 -18.62 -17.15
C ALA A 80 -10.30 -17.32 -17.97
N ASN A 81 -9.16 -16.64 -18.06
CA ASN A 81 -8.95 -15.41 -18.82
C ASN A 81 -9.86 -14.23 -18.42
N HIS A 82 -10.42 -14.24 -17.20
CA HIS A 82 -11.29 -13.16 -16.72
C HIS A 82 -10.50 -12.00 -16.09
N LEU A 83 -9.27 -12.23 -15.66
CA LEU A 83 -8.37 -11.17 -15.18
C LEU A 83 -7.45 -10.72 -16.32
N GLY A 84 -7.38 -9.40 -16.54
CA GLY A 84 -6.36 -8.81 -17.39
C GLY A 84 -4.97 -9.03 -16.79
N ILE A 85 -4.02 -9.49 -17.60
CA ILE A 85 -2.61 -9.57 -17.19
C ILE A 85 -2.09 -8.13 -17.11
N VAL A 86 -1.70 -7.70 -15.91
CA VAL A 86 -1.02 -6.42 -15.72
C VAL A 86 0.48 -6.66 -15.96
N PRO A 87 1.12 -6.01 -16.95
CA PRO A 87 2.56 -6.07 -17.11
C PRO A 87 3.28 -5.53 -15.87
N GLU A 88 4.52 -5.93 -15.63
CA GLU A 88 5.33 -5.44 -14.49
C GLU A 88 5.49 -3.90 -14.47
N LYS A 89 5.28 -3.24 -15.61
CA LYS A 89 5.30 -1.77 -15.76
C LYS A 89 3.91 -1.12 -15.79
N GLY A 90 2.85 -1.86 -15.52
CA GLY A 90 1.47 -1.40 -15.68
C GLY A 90 1.02 -1.32 -17.14
N TYR A 91 -0.14 -0.71 -17.37
CA TYR A 91 -0.68 -0.44 -18.71
C TYR A 91 -0.18 0.86 -19.33
N ASP A 92 0.42 1.71 -18.51
CA ASP A 92 1.00 2.97 -18.96
C ASP A 92 2.44 2.74 -19.40
N ASN A 93 2.78 3.20 -20.60
CA ASN A 93 4.16 3.39 -21.02
C ASN A 93 4.74 4.55 -20.20
N VAL A 94 5.03 4.31 -18.91
CA VAL A 94 5.61 5.32 -18.03
C VAL A 94 7.07 5.49 -18.45
N ASP A 95 7.31 6.41 -19.36
CA ASP A 95 8.63 6.95 -19.59
C ASP A 95 9.17 7.49 -18.25
N ASN A 96 10.33 6.98 -17.84
CA ASN A 96 10.95 7.29 -16.55
C ASN A 96 11.55 8.70 -16.56
N GLN A 97 10.73 9.75 -16.65
CA GLN A 97 11.24 11.09 -16.44
C GLN A 97 11.34 11.37 -14.94
N SER A 98 12.54 11.74 -14.48
CA SER A 98 12.75 12.01 -13.06
C SER A 98 11.99 13.26 -12.61
N LYS A 99 11.38 13.23 -11.41
CA LYS A 99 10.69 14.39 -10.83
C LYS A 99 11.61 15.61 -10.71
N ILE A 100 12.93 15.40 -10.58
CA ILE A 100 13.93 16.46 -10.52
C ILE A 100 14.20 17.07 -11.90
N ALA A 101 14.25 16.25 -12.96
CA ALA A 101 14.37 16.72 -14.34
C ALA A 101 13.20 17.61 -14.73
N LEU A 102 11.96 17.18 -14.47
CA LEU A 102 10.76 17.96 -14.76
C LEU A 102 10.76 19.34 -14.07
N LYS A 103 11.16 19.39 -12.79
CA LYS A 103 11.25 20.65 -12.03
C LYS A 103 12.33 21.58 -12.60
N PHE A 104 13.51 21.04 -12.93
CA PHE A 104 14.60 21.81 -13.52
C PHE A 104 14.21 22.39 -14.88
N LEU A 105 13.61 21.58 -15.75
CA LEU A 105 13.19 22.03 -17.07
C LEU A 105 12.13 23.12 -16.97
N LYS A 106 11.13 22.96 -16.09
CA LYS A 106 10.14 24.02 -15.85
C LYS A 106 10.80 25.34 -15.44
N TRP A 107 11.70 25.29 -14.47
CA TRP A 107 12.46 26.48 -14.02
C TRP A 107 13.32 27.09 -15.14
N TYR A 108 14.01 26.26 -15.94
CA TYR A 108 14.84 26.74 -17.05
C TYR A 108 13.99 27.46 -18.11
N GLY A 109 12.80 26.93 -18.40
CA GLY A 109 11.86 27.52 -19.34
C GLY A 109 11.37 28.89 -18.88
N GLU A 110 10.97 28.99 -17.60
CA GLU A 110 10.56 30.25 -16.98
C GLU A 110 11.71 31.28 -16.96
N LYS A 111 12.93 30.87 -16.56
CA LYS A 111 14.08 31.78 -16.43
C LYS A 111 14.59 32.31 -17.78
N ASN A 112 14.56 31.49 -18.82
CA ASN A 112 15.07 31.85 -20.14
C ASN A 112 13.97 32.30 -21.10
N ASN A 113 12.71 32.33 -20.64
CA ASN A 113 11.52 32.59 -21.44
C ASN A 113 11.47 31.74 -22.73
N VAL A 114 11.76 30.44 -22.60
CA VAL A 114 11.75 29.48 -23.72
C VAL A 114 10.77 28.34 -23.47
N THR A 115 10.11 27.89 -24.54
CA THR A 115 9.24 26.71 -24.46
C THR A 115 10.07 25.44 -24.62
N ILE A 116 10.03 24.56 -23.61
CA ILE A 116 10.75 23.29 -23.62
C ILE A 116 9.77 22.15 -23.86
N ARG A 117 10.10 21.29 -24.82
CA ARG A 117 9.40 20.02 -25.05
C ARG A 117 9.93 18.95 -24.09
N THR A 118 9.03 18.34 -23.33
CA THR A 118 9.29 17.31 -22.29
C THR A 118 8.32 16.13 -22.45
N ALA A 119 8.40 15.09 -21.60
CA ALA A 119 7.46 13.96 -21.63
C ALA A 119 5.99 14.35 -21.42
N HIS A 120 5.74 15.48 -20.76
CA HIS A 120 4.39 16.00 -20.50
C HIS A 120 3.87 16.93 -21.61
N SER A 121 4.67 17.19 -22.65
CA SER A 121 4.20 17.94 -23.81
C SER A 121 3.24 17.08 -24.64
N LYS A 122 2.26 17.69 -25.31
CA LYS A 122 1.29 16.96 -26.18
C LYS A 122 1.96 16.06 -27.24
N ASN A 123 3.19 16.40 -27.63
CA ASN A 123 3.98 15.65 -28.61
C ASN A 123 5.01 14.70 -27.97
N GLY A 124 5.01 14.53 -26.64
CA GLY A 124 5.99 13.75 -25.88
C GLY A 124 7.43 14.27 -25.99
N GLU A 125 8.40 13.49 -25.52
CA GLU A 125 9.85 13.79 -25.61
C GLU A 125 10.33 13.83 -27.07
N LYS A 126 11.32 14.68 -27.35
CA LYS A 126 11.98 14.71 -28.66
C LYS A 126 12.92 13.51 -28.75
N LYS A 127 12.76 12.69 -29.80
CA LYS A 127 13.70 11.62 -30.14
C LYS A 127 14.73 12.11 -31.16
N ILE A 128 15.99 11.80 -30.90
CA ILE A 128 17.10 11.98 -31.85
C ILE A 128 17.78 10.62 -32.01
N GLY A 129 17.59 9.99 -33.17
CA GLY A 129 18.00 8.60 -33.38
C GLY A 129 17.28 7.65 -32.40
N ASN A 130 18.05 6.86 -31.67
CA ASN A 130 17.55 5.91 -30.68
C ASN A 130 17.37 6.50 -29.28
N TYR A 131 17.75 7.77 -29.06
CA TYR A 131 17.74 8.40 -27.73
C TYR A 131 16.55 9.36 -27.58
N LYS A 132 15.95 9.37 -26.38
CA LYS A 132 14.95 10.35 -25.95
C LYS A 132 15.63 11.41 -25.09
N LEU A 133 15.37 12.68 -25.37
CA LEU A 133 15.89 13.79 -24.57
C LEU A 133 14.91 14.18 -23.47
N ASP A 134 15.42 14.48 -22.27
CA ASP A 134 14.62 14.99 -21.15
C ASP A 134 13.94 16.32 -21.50
N GLY A 135 14.66 17.21 -22.20
CA GLY A 135 14.18 18.52 -22.64
C GLY A 135 14.75 18.95 -24.00
N TRP A 136 13.91 19.53 -24.84
CA TRP A 136 14.31 20.09 -26.14
C TRP A 136 13.76 21.51 -26.33
N VAL A 137 14.63 22.45 -26.70
CA VAL A 137 14.26 23.83 -27.04
C VAL A 137 14.46 24.05 -28.53
N GLU A 138 13.35 24.17 -29.27
CA GLU A 138 13.37 24.27 -30.74
C GLU A 138 14.07 25.55 -31.22
N GLU A 139 13.79 26.69 -30.57
CA GLU A 139 14.30 28.01 -30.95
C GLU A 139 15.84 28.09 -30.95
N LYS A 140 16.47 27.39 -30.00
CA LYS A 140 17.93 27.41 -29.80
C LYS A 140 18.60 26.14 -30.31
N LYS A 141 17.83 25.18 -30.85
CA LYS A 141 18.28 23.81 -31.16
C LYS A 141 19.08 23.20 -30.00
N LEU A 142 18.61 23.42 -28.77
CA LEU A 142 19.31 23.03 -27.55
C LEU A 142 18.68 21.77 -26.96
N ALA A 143 19.50 20.74 -26.79
CA ALA A 143 19.17 19.54 -26.03
C ALA A 143 19.59 19.72 -24.56
N ILE A 144 18.71 19.34 -23.64
CA ILE A 144 18.95 19.38 -22.20
C ILE A 144 18.71 17.97 -21.64
N GLU A 145 19.73 17.40 -21.02
CA GLU A 145 19.65 16.16 -20.25
C GLU A 145 19.90 16.47 -18.78
N VAL A 146 19.04 15.95 -17.91
CA VAL A 146 19.16 16.14 -16.46
C VAL A 146 19.51 14.81 -15.83
N ASN A 147 20.82 14.55 -15.79
CA ASN A 147 21.36 13.41 -15.07
C ASN A 147 21.03 13.58 -13.58
N GLY A 148 20.18 12.69 -13.07
CA GLY A 148 19.79 12.67 -11.67
C GLY A 148 20.98 12.53 -10.71
N CYS A 149 20.70 12.61 -9.41
CA CYS A 149 21.73 12.59 -8.36
C CYS A 149 22.68 11.37 -8.46
N CYS A 150 23.99 11.59 -8.27
CA CYS A 150 25.05 10.57 -8.38
C CYS A 150 24.86 9.32 -7.52
N TRP A 151 24.02 9.41 -6.47
CA TRP A 151 23.67 8.33 -5.57
C TRP A 151 22.68 7.31 -6.14
N HIS A 152 21.88 7.68 -7.16
CA HIS A 152 20.86 6.79 -7.74
C HIS A 152 21.28 6.11 -9.06
N GLY A 153 22.47 6.45 -9.58
CA GLY A 153 23.05 5.86 -10.80
C GLY A 153 24.35 5.10 -10.57
N CYS A 154 24.74 4.87 -9.31
CA CYS A 154 25.98 4.17 -9.00
C CYS A 154 25.90 2.70 -9.42
N ILE A 155 26.75 2.28 -10.36
CA ILE A 155 26.86 0.89 -10.83
C ILE A 155 27.17 -0.09 -9.69
N LYS A 156 27.86 0.37 -8.62
CA LYS A 156 28.10 -0.46 -7.42
C LYS A 156 26.85 -0.63 -6.55
N CYS A 157 26.01 0.40 -6.42
CA CYS A 157 24.82 0.37 -5.57
C CYS A 157 23.59 -0.22 -6.30
N TYR A 158 23.57 -0.13 -7.64
CA TYR A 158 22.47 -0.61 -8.48
C TYR A 158 23.00 -1.30 -9.76
N PRO A 159 23.68 -2.46 -9.63
CA PRO A 159 24.36 -3.13 -10.75
C PRO A 159 23.43 -3.65 -11.87
N GLY A 160 22.10 -3.61 -11.68
CA GLY A 160 21.11 -4.09 -12.64
C GLY A 160 20.35 -3.00 -13.41
N ARG A 161 20.53 -1.70 -13.12
CA ARG A 161 19.87 -0.64 -13.90
C ARG A 161 20.66 -0.35 -15.17
N ARG A 162 20.26 -0.98 -16.28
CA ARG A 162 20.68 -0.56 -17.62
C ARG A 162 20.05 0.80 -17.92
N SER A 163 20.89 1.80 -18.16
CA SER A 163 20.54 3.04 -18.87
C SER A 163 19.99 2.71 -20.25
#